data_AF-A0A1L9QXH6-F1
#
_entry.id   AF-A0A1L9QXH6-F1
#
_cell.length_a   1.000
_cell.length_b   1.000
_cell.length_c   1.000
_cell.angle_alpha   90.00
_cell.angle_beta   90.00
_cell.angle_gamma   90.00
#
_symmetry.space_group_name_H-M   'P 1'
#
loop_
_entity.id
_entity.type
_entity.pdbx_description
1 polymer ?
#
loop_
_entity_poly.entity_id
_entity_poly.type
_entity_poly.pdbx_seq_one_letter_code
_entity_poly.pdbx_strand_id
1 'polypeptide(L)'
;MKPIFQKPKNHSFPPQSESGFTLIESLVAVVILTIMLVGIAPVIVLATATRIQARRVELATQAARFYIDGVRAGSLPAPNSVVELKEAVDPATRKFISKREDFAKTVAPAQSSFPATCPFDLQPTDTETQNGYCKEIKLTEAKEASATNVSLYCFDGDDQAGCQASSPNDFIVQAYRSVTDKTQATAQGQLDRGYLLGIRVYRADAFKDTGTLLTLHADGAQQRSSGASLNLKAPLLEMTTEIQGSSDNTVNFTTRYGGGG
;
A
#
# COMPACT_ATOMS: atom_id res chain seq x y z
N MET A 1 74.52 12.42 61.28
CA MET A 1 73.42 11.86 60.45
C MET A 1 73.87 10.54 59.83
N LYS A 2 73.13 9.44 60.06
CA LYS A 2 73.35 8.12 59.42
C LYS A 2 72.35 7.97 58.27
N PRO A 3 72.77 7.63 57.05
CA PRO A 3 71.82 7.20 56.03
C PRO A 3 71.51 5.71 56.19
N ILE A 4 70.21 5.40 56.24
CA ILE A 4 69.66 4.05 56.19
C ILE A 4 69.51 3.69 54.70
N PHE A 5 70.29 2.71 54.24
CA PHE A 5 70.10 2.10 52.94
C PHE A 5 69.17 0.89 53.09
N GLN A 6 67.94 1.01 52.60
CA GLN A 6 66.97 -0.08 52.55
C GLN A 6 67.09 -0.78 51.18
N LYS A 7 67.48 -2.05 51.18
CA LYS A 7 67.56 -2.89 49.97
C LYS A 7 66.16 -3.11 49.37
N PRO A 8 65.96 -2.96 48.05
CA PRO A 8 64.71 -3.34 47.41
C PRO A 8 64.55 -4.87 47.40
N LYS A 9 63.38 -5.36 47.80
CA LYS A 9 62.96 -6.75 47.63
C LYS A 9 62.44 -6.91 46.20
N ASN A 10 63.17 -7.67 45.37
CA ASN A 10 62.68 -8.08 44.06
C ASN A 10 61.56 -9.12 44.24
N HIS A 11 60.33 -8.72 43.92
CA HIS A 11 59.25 -9.68 43.69
C HIS A 11 59.52 -10.37 42.34
N SER A 12 59.94 -11.63 42.40
CA SER A 12 59.93 -12.52 41.23
C SER A 12 58.47 -12.74 40.84
N PHE A 13 58.05 -12.20 39.69
CA PHE A 13 56.82 -12.63 39.04
C PHE A 13 56.99 -14.11 38.64
N PRO A 14 55.99 -14.97 38.86
CA PRO A 14 56.04 -16.33 38.35
C PRO A 14 56.18 -16.29 36.82
N PRO A 15 56.94 -17.21 36.21
CA PRO A 15 57.07 -17.27 34.76
C PRO A 15 55.68 -17.48 34.16
N GLN A 16 55.23 -16.51 33.36
CA GLN A 16 54.08 -16.73 32.51
C GLN A 16 54.52 -17.76 31.47
N SER A 17 53.90 -18.94 31.53
CA SER A 17 54.06 -19.97 30.52
C SER A 17 53.43 -19.44 29.23
N GLU A 18 54.20 -18.72 28.42
CA GLU A 18 53.87 -18.42 27.02
C GLU A 18 53.91 -19.73 26.25
N SER A 19 52.83 -20.52 26.39
CA SER A 19 52.50 -21.57 25.44
C SER A 19 52.10 -20.85 24.15
N GLY A 20 53.07 -20.68 23.25
CA GLY A 20 52.87 -20.05 21.96
C GLY A 20 51.64 -20.64 21.26
N PHE A 21 50.72 -19.77 20.84
CA PHE A 21 49.56 -20.12 20.03
C PHE A 21 50.02 -21.05 18.90
N THR A 22 49.62 -22.32 18.99
CA THR A 22 49.98 -23.28 17.95
C THR A 22 49.22 -22.91 16.68
N LEU A 23 49.87 -23.02 15.51
CA LEU A 23 49.23 -22.75 14.21
C LEU A 23 47.89 -23.50 14.03
N ILE A 24 47.74 -24.65 14.70
CA ILE A 24 46.54 -25.48 14.72
C ILE A 24 45.39 -24.81 15.49
N GLU A 25 45.65 -24.20 16.65
CA GLU A 25 44.64 -23.49 17.44
C GLU A 25 44.09 -22.27 16.68
N SER A 26 44.98 -21.54 16.00
CA SER A 26 44.58 -20.45 15.11
C SER A 26 43.77 -20.95 13.91
N LEU A 27 44.11 -22.12 13.34
CA LEU A 27 43.35 -22.74 12.25
C LEU A 27 41.94 -23.15 12.70
N VAL A 28 41.83 -23.81 13.87
CA VAL A 28 40.53 -24.21 14.44
C VAL A 28 39.68 -23.00 14.80
N ALA A 29 40.28 -21.95 15.36
CA ALA A 29 39.56 -20.70 15.67
C ALA A 29 38.97 -20.04 14.41
N VAL A 30 39.72 -20.01 13.30
CA VAL A 30 39.23 -19.50 12.01
C VAL A 30 38.09 -20.36 11.48
N VAL A 31 38.20 -21.70 11.56
CA VAL A 31 37.12 -22.61 11.13
C VAL A 31 35.84 -22.36 11.93
N ILE A 32 35.93 -22.26 13.26
CA ILE A 32 34.76 -21.98 14.11
C ILE A 32 34.15 -20.61 13.78
N LEU A 33 34.98 -19.58 13.59
CA LEU A 33 34.53 -18.23 13.25
C LEU A 33 33.82 -18.20 11.89
N THR A 34 34.34 -18.91 10.88
CA THR A 34 33.67 -18.99 9.57
C THR A 34 32.32 -19.70 9.64
N ILE A 35 32.20 -20.80 10.41
CA ILE A 35 30.92 -21.49 10.62
C ILE A 35 29.92 -20.57 11.35
N MET A 36 30.37 -19.81 12.35
CA MET A 36 29.52 -18.84 13.03
C MET A 36 29.02 -17.74 12.09
N LEU A 37 29.91 -17.16 11.27
CA LEU A 37 29.54 -16.11 10.32
C LEU A 37 28.58 -16.62 9.24
N VAL A 38 28.82 -17.83 8.71
CA VAL A 38 27.92 -18.49 7.75
C VAL A 38 26.55 -18.78 8.37
N GLY A 39 26.50 -19.12 9.66
CA GLY A 39 25.25 -19.34 10.39
C GLY A 39 24.41 -18.07 10.59
N ILE A 40 25.03 -16.90 10.77
CA ILE A 40 24.33 -15.64 11.03
C ILE A 40 23.88 -14.94 9.74
N ALA A 41 24.61 -15.13 8.63
CA ALA A 41 24.34 -14.43 7.37
C ALA A 41 22.88 -14.57 6.84
N PRO A 42 22.25 -15.76 6.85
CA PRO A 42 20.86 -15.92 6.39
C PRO A 42 19.86 -15.05 7.16
N VAL A 43 20.07 -14.86 8.47
CA VAL A 43 19.17 -14.07 9.32
C VAL A 43 19.25 -12.59 8.98
N ILE A 44 20.46 -12.07 8.69
CA ILE A 44 20.65 -10.67 8.29
C ILE A 44 19.98 -10.39 6.94
N VAL A 45 20.12 -11.30 5.98
CA VAL A 45 19.46 -11.17 4.67
C VAL A 45 17.94 -11.18 4.82
N LEU A 46 17.41 -12.08 5.64
CA LEU A 46 15.96 -12.14 5.90
C LEU A 46 15.46 -10.85 6.59
N ALA A 47 16.21 -10.31 7.56
CA ALA A 47 15.85 -9.10 8.30
C ALA A 47 15.88 -7.83 7.42
N THR A 48 16.85 -7.72 6.51
CA THR A 48 16.89 -6.58 5.56
C THR A 48 15.75 -6.67 4.55
N ALA A 49 15.40 -7.86 4.07
CA ALA A 49 14.29 -8.07 3.16
C ALA A 49 12.93 -7.66 3.77
N THR A 50 12.67 -8.02 5.03
CA THR A 50 11.42 -7.62 5.70
C THR A 50 11.32 -6.11 5.91
N ARG A 51 12.44 -5.44 6.18
CA ARG A 51 12.47 -3.97 6.32
C ARG A 51 12.16 -3.25 5.01
N ILE A 52 12.71 -3.72 3.88
CA ILE A 52 12.40 -3.15 2.56
C ILE A 52 10.92 -3.35 2.23
N GLN A 53 10.37 -4.53 2.54
CA GLN A 53 8.95 -4.81 2.35
C GLN A 53 8.06 -3.90 3.20
N ALA A 54 8.40 -3.72 4.49
CA ALA A 54 7.65 -2.84 5.38
C ALA A 54 7.63 -1.39 4.86
N ARG A 55 8.79 -0.89 4.39
CA ARG A 55 8.89 0.45 3.80
C ARG A 55 8.00 0.61 2.57
N ARG A 56 7.89 -0.40 1.72
CA ARG A 56 7.02 -0.34 0.53
C ARG A 56 5.55 -0.28 0.91
N VAL A 57 5.13 -1.03 1.93
CA VAL A 57 3.75 -0.98 2.45
C VAL A 57 3.47 0.38 3.10
N GLU A 58 4.46 0.97 3.78
CA GLU A 58 4.35 2.31 4.35
C GLU A 58 4.16 3.39 3.28
N LEU A 59 4.96 3.37 2.21
CA LEU A 59 4.81 4.28 1.07
C LEU A 59 3.47 4.09 0.37
N ALA A 60 3.04 2.85 0.15
CA ALA A 60 1.71 2.56 -0.40
C ALA A 60 0.59 3.11 0.49
N THR A 61 0.76 3.04 1.81
CA THR A 61 -0.19 3.61 2.79
C THR A 61 -0.21 5.13 2.71
N GLN A 62 0.95 5.77 2.54
CA GLN A 62 1.03 7.21 2.33
C GLN A 62 0.33 7.62 1.03
N ALA A 63 0.53 6.89 -0.06
CA ALA A 63 -0.16 7.12 -1.33
C ALA A 63 -1.69 7.01 -1.19
N ALA A 64 -2.18 5.98 -0.50
CA ALA A 64 -3.62 5.84 -0.23
C ALA A 64 -4.16 7.01 0.59
N ARG A 65 -3.45 7.43 1.64
CA ARG A 65 -3.87 8.56 2.49
C ARG A 65 -3.90 9.87 1.72
N PHE A 66 -2.87 10.14 0.92
CA PHE A 66 -2.82 11.32 0.06
C PHE A 66 -4.04 11.37 -0.88
N TYR A 67 -4.40 10.23 -1.48
CA TYR A 67 -5.59 10.15 -2.31
C TYR A 67 -6.88 10.41 -1.52
N ILE A 68 -7.05 9.79 -0.34
CA ILE A 68 -8.23 10.01 0.52
C ILE A 68 -8.35 11.49 0.89
N ASP A 69 -7.26 12.09 1.34
CA ASP A 69 -7.24 13.46 1.81
C ASP A 69 -7.50 14.44 0.65
N GLY A 70 -6.96 14.16 -0.55
CA GLY A 70 -7.26 14.95 -1.74
C GLY A 70 -8.73 14.87 -2.16
N VAL A 71 -9.33 13.68 -2.09
CA VAL A 71 -10.77 13.51 -2.36
C VAL A 71 -11.63 14.22 -1.30
N ARG A 72 -11.23 14.16 -0.02
CA ARG A 72 -11.92 14.88 1.07
C ARG A 72 -11.81 16.39 0.96
N ALA A 73 -10.65 16.88 0.55
CA ALA A 73 -10.39 18.30 0.34
C ALA A 73 -11.06 18.84 -0.93
N GLY A 74 -11.57 17.96 -1.81
CA GLY A 74 -12.10 18.32 -3.11
C GLY A 74 -11.03 18.75 -4.12
N SER A 75 -9.75 18.55 -3.81
CA SER A 75 -8.65 18.77 -4.77
C SER A 75 -8.53 17.63 -5.78
N LEU A 76 -9.02 16.43 -5.43
CA LEU A 76 -9.18 15.28 -6.32
C LEU A 76 -10.67 14.98 -6.54
N PRO A 77 -11.11 14.65 -7.76
CA PRO A 77 -12.47 14.24 -8.02
C PRO A 77 -12.78 12.89 -7.38
N ALA A 78 -14.06 12.66 -7.07
CA ALA A 78 -14.53 11.36 -6.59
C ALA A 78 -14.34 10.29 -7.69
N PRO A 79 -14.08 9.02 -7.30
CA PRO A 79 -13.94 7.94 -8.29
C PRO A 79 -15.18 7.79 -9.17
N ASN A 80 -14.96 7.59 -10.46
CA ASN A 80 -15.99 7.26 -11.45
C ASN A 80 -16.31 5.76 -11.50
N SER A 81 -15.43 4.93 -10.93
CA SER A 81 -15.70 3.50 -10.70
C SER A 81 -16.68 3.34 -9.55
N VAL A 82 -17.84 2.73 -9.81
CA VAL A 82 -18.92 2.62 -8.83
C VAL A 82 -19.33 1.18 -8.55
N VAL A 83 -19.58 0.90 -7.29
CA VAL A 83 -20.12 -0.38 -6.80
C VAL A 83 -21.44 -0.09 -6.11
N GLU A 84 -22.48 -0.82 -6.49
CA GLU A 84 -23.79 -0.65 -5.89
C GLU A 84 -23.85 -1.33 -4.54
N LEU A 85 -24.26 -0.58 -3.52
CA LEU A 85 -24.52 -1.09 -2.18
C LEU A 85 -26.00 -0.96 -1.87
N LYS A 86 -26.70 -2.08 -2.00
CA LYS A 86 -28.08 -2.23 -1.53
C LYS A 86 -28.04 -2.71 -0.09
N GLU A 87 -27.96 -1.77 0.84
CA GLU A 87 -28.20 -2.09 2.25
C GLU A 87 -29.64 -2.60 2.38
N ALA A 88 -29.80 -3.77 3.00
CA ALA A 88 -31.07 -4.46 3.06
C ALA A 88 -31.52 -4.60 4.51
N VAL A 89 -32.79 -4.31 4.76
CA VAL A 89 -33.46 -4.72 6.00
C VAL A 89 -34.22 -6.00 5.68
N ASP A 90 -33.93 -7.07 6.42
CA ASP A 90 -34.70 -8.30 6.31
C ASP A 90 -36.17 -7.99 6.67
N PRO A 91 -37.12 -8.18 5.74
CA PRO A 91 -38.52 -7.80 5.96
C PRO A 91 -39.19 -8.61 7.07
N ALA A 92 -38.70 -9.81 7.37
CA ALA A 92 -39.25 -10.68 8.40
C ALA A 92 -38.69 -10.37 9.79
N THR A 93 -37.38 -10.09 9.88
CA THR A 93 -36.69 -9.93 11.17
C THR A 93 -36.41 -8.47 11.54
N ARG A 94 -36.67 -7.52 10.62
CA ARG A 94 -36.25 -6.11 10.70
C ARG A 94 -34.75 -5.95 10.98
N LYS A 95 -33.95 -6.98 10.70
CA LYS A 95 -32.51 -6.96 10.92
C LYS A 95 -31.85 -6.23 9.77
N PHE A 96 -31.02 -5.25 10.10
CA PHE A 96 -30.16 -4.60 9.13
C PHE A 96 -29.05 -5.56 8.69
N ILE A 97 -28.95 -5.80 7.38
CA ILE A 97 -27.91 -6.59 6.75
C ILE A 97 -27.00 -5.63 5.98
N SER A 98 -25.85 -5.35 6.59
CA SER A 98 -24.79 -4.54 5.99
C SER A 98 -24.16 -5.27 4.81
N LYS A 99 -24.07 -4.59 3.66
CA LYS A 99 -23.38 -5.06 2.45
C LYS A 99 -21.97 -4.50 2.29
N ARG A 100 -21.42 -3.96 3.37
CA ARG A 100 -20.09 -3.33 3.40
C ARG A 100 -18.94 -4.34 3.26
N GLU A 101 -19.14 -5.56 3.75
CA GLU A 101 -18.16 -6.63 3.53
C GLU A 101 -18.08 -7.02 2.06
N ASP A 102 -19.23 -7.07 1.37
CA ASP A 102 -19.31 -7.32 -0.07
C ASP A 102 -18.63 -6.18 -0.86
N PHE A 103 -18.75 -4.92 -0.40
CA PHE A 103 -18.01 -3.79 -0.96
C PHE A 103 -16.49 -3.96 -0.84
N ALA A 104 -15.99 -4.35 0.33
CA ALA A 104 -14.58 -4.58 0.56
C ALA A 104 -14.03 -5.71 -0.33
N LYS A 105 -14.84 -6.73 -0.60
CA LYS A 105 -14.52 -7.89 -1.45
C LYS A 105 -14.84 -7.71 -2.93
N THR A 106 -15.12 -6.48 -3.39
CA THR A 106 -15.32 -6.19 -4.82
C THR A 106 -14.16 -6.78 -5.63
N VAL A 107 -14.38 -7.39 -6.79
CA VAL A 107 -13.28 -7.94 -7.58
C VAL A 107 -12.37 -6.84 -8.16
N ALA A 108 -11.13 -7.18 -8.52
CA ALA A 108 -10.28 -6.26 -9.27
C ALA A 108 -10.83 -6.11 -10.70
N PRO A 109 -10.83 -4.89 -11.27
CA PRO A 109 -11.20 -4.70 -12.67
C PRO A 109 -10.28 -5.50 -13.59
N ALA A 110 -10.84 -6.01 -14.69
CA ALA A 110 -10.05 -6.70 -15.70
C ALA A 110 -9.02 -5.74 -16.31
N GLN A 111 -7.79 -6.18 -16.58
CA GLN A 111 -6.76 -5.30 -17.14
C GLN A 111 -7.12 -4.72 -18.51
N SER A 112 -7.98 -5.41 -19.28
CA SER A 112 -8.54 -4.92 -20.54
C SER A 112 -9.44 -3.68 -20.39
N SER A 113 -9.88 -3.35 -19.18
CA SER A 113 -10.63 -2.13 -18.87
C SER A 113 -9.74 -0.94 -18.51
N PHE A 114 -8.42 -1.15 -18.38
CA PHE A 114 -7.49 -0.06 -18.15
C PHE A 114 -7.13 0.63 -19.47
N PRO A 115 -7.04 1.97 -19.50
CA PRO A 115 -6.56 2.66 -20.68
C PRO A 115 -5.16 2.14 -21.03
N ALA A 116 -4.93 1.82 -22.31
CA ALA A 116 -3.66 1.28 -22.82
C ALA A 116 -2.44 2.19 -22.53
N THR A 117 -2.70 3.44 -22.19
CA THR A 117 -1.72 4.43 -21.76
C THR A 117 -2.25 5.10 -20.50
N CYS A 118 -1.77 4.65 -19.35
CA CYS A 118 -1.26 5.63 -18.42
C CYS A 118 -0.07 6.28 -19.11
N PRO A 119 -0.09 7.54 -19.60
CA PRO A 119 1.13 8.13 -20.14
C PRO A 119 2.23 8.07 -19.06
N PHE A 120 3.09 7.07 -19.20
CA PHE A 120 4.30 6.85 -18.42
C PHE A 120 5.32 7.99 -18.63
N ASP A 121 5.05 8.88 -19.61
CA ASP A 121 5.83 10.06 -19.99
C ASP A 121 4.91 11.31 -20.12
N LEU A 122 4.25 11.75 -19.05
CA LEU A 122 3.64 13.09 -19.07
C LEU A 122 4.77 14.13 -19.01
N GLN A 123 5.24 14.58 -20.18
CA GLN A 123 5.98 15.82 -20.26
C GLN A 123 5.07 16.98 -19.83
N PRO A 124 5.58 17.96 -19.06
CA PRO A 124 4.79 19.03 -18.43
C PRO A 124 4.21 20.08 -19.40
N THR A 125 4.19 19.82 -20.71
CA THR A 125 3.84 20.82 -21.74
C THR A 125 2.44 20.68 -22.33
N ASP A 126 1.65 19.69 -21.93
CA ASP A 126 0.25 19.64 -22.33
C ASP A 126 -0.60 20.50 -21.39
N THR A 127 -0.76 21.76 -21.78
CA THR A 127 -1.76 22.70 -21.25
C THR A 127 -3.18 22.19 -21.51
N GLU A 128 -3.59 21.19 -20.76
CA GLU A 128 -4.98 20.97 -20.36
C GLU A 128 -4.99 20.34 -18.97
N THR A 129 -4.66 21.18 -17.99
CA THR A 129 -4.90 21.03 -16.55
C THR A 129 -4.36 19.78 -15.87
N GLN A 130 -3.15 19.96 -15.31
CA GLN A 130 -2.64 19.38 -14.06
C GLN A 130 -3.66 18.56 -13.26
N ASN A 131 -3.61 17.25 -13.43
CA ASN A 131 -3.65 16.27 -12.35
C ASN A 131 -3.36 14.91 -13.00
N GLY A 132 -2.27 14.24 -12.59
CA GLY A 132 -1.74 13.00 -13.18
C GLY A 132 -2.64 11.77 -12.98
N TYR A 133 -3.87 11.82 -13.48
CA TYR A 133 -4.76 10.66 -13.60
C TYR A 133 -4.50 10.07 -14.95
N CYS A 134 -4.00 8.86 -14.96
CA CYS A 134 -3.72 8.22 -16.21
C CYS A 134 -5.03 7.66 -16.80
N LYS A 135 -5.71 8.62 -17.43
CA LYS A 135 -7.03 8.68 -18.05
C LYS A 135 -8.20 8.36 -17.11
N GLU A 136 -8.66 9.37 -16.37
CA GLU A 136 -10.11 9.52 -16.26
C GLU A 136 -10.67 9.67 -17.68
N ILE A 137 -11.65 8.85 -18.06
CA ILE A 137 -12.46 9.14 -19.23
C ILE A 137 -13.10 10.51 -18.96
N LYS A 138 -12.70 11.54 -19.73
CA LYS A 138 -13.19 12.91 -19.54
C LYS A 138 -14.72 12.90 -19.51
N LEU A 139 -15.30 13.39 -18.41
CA LEU A 139 -16.74 13.59 -18.23
C LEU A 139 -17.34 14.70 -19.12
N THR A 140 -16.61 15.20 -20.12
CA THR A 140 -17.22 16.00 -21.18
C THR A 140 -18.19 15.16 -22.02
N GLU A 141 -18.10 13.82 -21.96
CA GLU A 141 -19.09 12.87 -22.49
C GLU A 141 -19.63 11.90 -21.43
N ALA A 142 -18.94 11.69 -20.30
CA ALA A 142 -19.46 10.86 -19.22
C ALA A 142 -20.47 11.64 -18.38
N LYS A 143 -21.73 11.60 -18.80
CA LYS A 143 -22.86 11.96 -17.96
C LYS A 143 -23.22 10.83 -16.98
N GLU A 144 -22.51 9.69 -16.97
CA GLU A 144 -22.79 8.53 -16.10
C GLU A 144 -21.52 7.85 -15.55
N ALA A 145 -21.49 7.63 -14.23
CA ALA A 145 -20.48 6.84 -13.54
C ALA A 145 -20.92 5.37 -13.65
N SER A 146 -20.00 4.49 -14.03
CA SER A 146 -20.32 3.12 -14.41
C SER A 146 -19.52 2.12 -13.59
N ALA A 147 -20.11 0.95 -13.34
CA ALA A 147 -19.42 -0.20 -12.77
C ALA A 147 -18.30 -0.75 -13.68
N THR A 148 -18.25 -0.32 -14.94
CA THR A 148 -17.18 -0.66 -15.90
C THR A 148 -16.06 0.37 -15.95
N ASN A 149 -16.25 1.55 -15.34
CA ASN A 149 -15.21 2.57 -15.28
C ASN A 149 -14.15 2.17 -14.27
N VAL A 150 -12.90 2.54 -14.55
CA VAL A 150 -11.80 2.42 -13.62
C VAL A 150 -11.30 3.83 -13.27
N SER A 151 -11.10 4.07 -11.98
CA SER A 151 -10.37 5.25 -11.50
C SER A 151 -8.99 4.82 -11.02
N LEU A 152 -7.96 5.18 -11.79
CA LEU A 152 -6.55 4.95 -11.44
C LEU A 152 -5.86 6.28 -11.20
N TYR A 153 -5.08 6.33 -10.12
CA TYR A 153 -4.27 7.48 -9.75
C TYR A 153 -2.81 7.06 -9.65
N CYS A 154 -1.93 7.85 -10.28
CA CYS A 154 -0.50 7.63 -10.22
C CYS A 154 0.08 8.34 -9.00
N PHE A 155 0.78 7.59 -8.15
CA PHE A 155 1.67 8.11 -7.13
C PHE A 155 3.11 7.86 -7.56
N ASP A 156 3.76 8.93 -8.00
CA ASP A 156 5.18 8.99 -8.32
C ASP A 156 5.97 9.10 -7.00
N GLY A 157 6.83 8.12 -6.75
CA GLY A 157 7.60 7.99 -5.52
C GLY A 157 9.09 8.24 -5.71
N ASP A 158 9.51 8.71 -6.89
CA ASP A 158 10.90 8.98 -7.20
C ASP A 158 11.09 10.37 -7.85
N ASP A 159 12.27 10.61 -8.42
CA ASP A 159 12.65 11.91 -8.99
C ASP A 159 12.29 12.03 -10.48
N GLN A 160 11.72 10.98 -11.07
CA GLN A 160 11.39 10.91 -12.49
C GLN A 160 9.90 11.07 -12.68
N ALA A 161 9.51 12.01 -13.55
CA ALA A 161 8.12 12.39 -13.68
C ALA A 161 7.19 11.22 -14.08
N GLY A 162 6.19 10.96 -13.24
CA GLY A 162 5.09 10.05 -13.51
C GLY A 162 5.39 8.60 -13.12
N CYS A 163 4.35 7.76 -13.15
CA CYS A 163 4.48 6.38 -12.70
C CYS A 163 5.09 5.53 -13.79
N GLN A 164 6.28 5.00 -13.54
CA GLN A 164 6.99 4.09 -14.43
C GLN A 164 6.77 2.63 -14.03
N ALA A 165 6.43 1.78 -15.01
CA ALA A 165 6.31 0.34 -14.79
C ALA A 165 7.64 -0.34 -14.38
N SER A 166 8.77 0.34 -14.54
CA SER A 166 10.08 -0.11 -14.07
C SER A 166 10.45 0.40 -12.67
N SER A 167 9.77 1.42 -12.16
CA SER A 167 10.11 1.99 -10.86
C SER A 167 9.58 1.12 -9.72
N PRO A 168 10.43 0.75 -8.74
CA PRO A 168 9.98 0.05 -7.54
C PRO A 168 9.30 0.97 -6.52
N ASN A 169 9.36 2.29 -6.73
CA ASN A 169 8.84 3.30 -5.83
C ASN A 169 7.53 3.93 -6.33
N ASP A 170 7.14 3.63 -7.56
CA ASP A 170 5.89 4.13 -8.13
C ASP A 170 4.72 3.20 -7.83
N PHE A 171 3.58 3.81 -7.53
CA PHE A 171 2.37 3.11 -7.15
C PHE A 171 1.18 3.58 -7.97
N ILE A 172 0.27 2.65 -8.25
CA ILE A 172 -1.01 2.94 -8.87
C ILE A 172 -2.10 2.70 -7.83
N VAL A 173 -2.81 3.77 -7.50
CA VAL A 173 -3.95 3.76 -6.60
C VAL A 173 -5.20 3.53 -7.43
N GLN A 174 -5.81 2.35 -7.31
CA GLN A 174 -7.13 2.06 -7.86
C GLN A 174 -8.19 2.45 -6.82
N ALA A 175 -9.11 3.33 -7.21
CA ALA A 175 -10.19 3.78 -6.36
C ALA A 175 -11.56 3.43 -6.95
N TYR A 176 -12.53 3.17 -6.08
CA TYR A 176 -13.92 2.94 -6.43
C TYR A 176 -14.81 3.40 -5.28
N ARG A 177 -16.05 3.80 -5.58
CA ARG A 177 -16.98 4.28 -4.55
C ARG A 177 -18.30 3.54 -4.53
N SER A 178 -18.99 3.59 -3.40
CA SER A 178 -20.35 3.06 -3.28
C SER A 178 -21.39 4.00 -3.87
N VAL A 179 -22.41 3.43 -4.48
CA VAL A 179 -23.66 4.13 -4.86
C VAL A 179 -24.86 3.31 -4.40
N THR A 180 -25.97 3.96 -4.09
CA THR A 180 -27.23 3.25 -3.75
C THR A 180 -27.97 2.75 -4.99
N ASP A 181 -27.71 3.40 -6.13
CA ASP A 181 -28.28 3.08 -7.43
C ASP A 181 -27.26 3.43 -8.52
N LYS A 182 -26.89 2.46 -9.37
CA LYS A 182 -25.93 2.65 -10.46
C LYS A 182 -26.45 3.58 -11.54
N THR A 183 -27.77 3.65 -11.75
CA THR A 183 -28.40 4.49 -12.78
C THR A 183 -28.36 5.98 -12.43
N GLN A 184 -28.03 6.30 -11.18
CA GLN A 184 -27.96 7.66 -10.63
C GLN A 184 -26.53 8.07 -10.25
N ALA A 185 -25.53 7.29 -10.65
CA ALA A 185 -24.16 7.39 -10.17
C ALA A 185 -23.47 8.72 -10.51
N THR A 186 -24.06 9.56 -11.35
CA THR A 186 -23.62 10.93 -11.71
C THR A 186 -24.53 12.04 -11.27
N ALA A 187 -25.63 11.74 -10.57
CA ALA A 187 -26.37 12.80 -9.92
C ALA A 187 -25.44 13.40 -8.86
N GLN A 188 -25.05 14.67 -9.03
CA GLN A 188 -24.31 15.47 -8.04
C GLN A 188 -24.86 15.23 -6.62
N GLY A 189 -26.18 15.07 -6.51
CA GLY A 189 -26.89 14.76 -5.27
C GLY A 189 -26.61 13.39 -4.63
N GLN A 190 -25.85 12.47 -5.25
CA GLN A 190 -25.30 11.26 -4.60
C GLN A 190 -23.92 11.52 -3.99
N LEU A 191 -23.09 12.36 -4.61
CA LEU A 191 -21.81 12.79 -4.02
C LEU A 191 -22.05 13.60 -2.74
N ASP A 192 -23.14 14.37 -2.71
CA ASP A 192 -23.54 15.17 -1.55
C ASP A 192 -24.01 14.36 -0.33
N ARG A 193 -24.32 13.06 -0.47
CA ARG A 193 -24.76 12.17 0.64
C ARG A 193 -23.63 11.45 1.35
N GLY A 194 -22.41 11.56 0.82
CA GLY A 194 -21.27 10.76 1.23
C GLY A 194 -21.34 9.33 0.70
N TYR A 195 -20.19 8.67 0.69
CA TYR A 195 -20.04 7.34 0.10
C TYR A 195 -18.91 6.58 0.80
N LEU A 196 -18.94 5.25 0.67
CA LEU A 196 -17.80 4.40 0.96
C LEU A 196 -16.81 4.48 -0.21
N LEU A 197 -15.55 4.71 0.12
CA LEU A 197 -14.43 4.77 -0.79
C LEU A 197 -13.58 3.52 -0.57
N GLY A 198 -13.48 2.68 -1.59
CA GLY A 198 -12.57 1.54 -1.64
C GLY A 198 -11.30 1.93 -2.38
N ILE A 199 -10.15 1.57 -1.81
CA ILE A 199 -8.84 1.92 -2.34
C ILE A 199 -7.97 0.68 -2.34
N ARG A 200 -7.26 0.47 -3.46
CA ARG A 200 -6.22 -0.52 -3.60
C ARG A 200 -4.96 0.15 -4.12
N VAL A 201 -3.83 -0.16 -3.51
CA VAL A 201 -2.55 0.36 -3.96
C VAL A 201 -1.73 -0.77 -4.54
N TYR A 202 -1.50 -0.70 -5.85
CA TYR A 202 -0.67 -1.62 -6.59
C TYR A 202 0.70 -0.98 -6.82
N ARG A 203 1.70 -1.81 -7.06
CA ARG A 203 2.97 -1.34 -7.62
C ARG A 203 2.77 -0.99 -9.09
N ALA A 204 3.51 0.00 -9.61
CA ALA A 204 3.42 0.35 -11.03
C ALA A 204 3.81 -0.81 -11.96
N ASP A 205 4.78 -1.64 -11.55
CA ASP A 205 5.20 -2.83 -12.30
C ASP A 205 4.13 -3.93 -12.40
N ALA A 206 3.08 -3.89 -11.57
CA ALA A 206 1.92 -4.76 -11.68
C ALA A 206 1.18 -4.59 -13.02
N PHE A 207 1.40 -3.47 -13.72
CA PHE A 207 0.73 -3.12 -14.97
C PHE A 207 1.58 -3.39 -16.21
N LYS A 208 2.82 -3.89 -16.05
CA LYS A 208 3.74 -4.14 -17.17
C LYS A 208 3.23 -5.21 -18.15
N ASP A 209 2.61 -6.27 -17.63
CA ASP A 209 2.13 -7.42 -18.40
C ASP A 209 0.60 -7.52 -18.36
N THR A 210 -0.04 -8.18 -19.34
CA THR A 210 -1.50 -8.28 -19.52
C THR A 210 -2.24 -9.26 -18.59
N GLY A 211 -1.66 -9.57 -17.42
CA GLY A 211 -2.24 -10.51 -16.44
C GLY A 211 -3.24 -9.87 -15.48
N THR A 212 -4.31 -10.60 -15.13
CA THR A 212 -5.38 -10.14 -14.22
C THR A 212 -4.84 -9.65 -12.87
N LEU A 213 -5.24 -8.44 -12.47
CA LEU A 213 -4.97 -7.94 -11.11
C LEU A 213 -5.75 -8.75 -10.08
N LEU A 214 -5.15 -8.96 -8.92
CA LEU A 214 -5.78 -9.66 -7.81
C LEU A 214 -6.33 -8.67 -6.78
N THR A 215 -7.09 -9.18 -5.84
CA THR A 215 -7.40 -8.52 -4.58
C THR A 215 -6.67 -9.22 -3.45
N LEU A 216 -6.48 -8.58 -2.28
CA LEU A 216 -5.89 -9.26 -1.11
C LEU A 216 -6.72 -10.46 -0.65
N HIS A 217 -7.99 -10.47 -1.02
CA HIS A 217 -8.95 -11.52 -0.68
C HIS A 217 -9.02 -12.63 -1.74
N ALA A 218 -8.32 -12.51 -2.86
CA ALA A 218 -8.34 -13.49 -3.94
C ALA A 218 -7.40 -14.68 -3.67
N ASP A 219 -7.79 -15.86 -4.16
CA ASP A 219 -6.93 -17.04 -4.13
C ASP A 219 -5.61 -16.76 -4.87
N GLY A 220 -4.47 -16.99 -4.19
CA GLY A 220 -3.15 -16.72 -4.74
C GLY A 220 -2.60 -15.31 -4.46
N ALA A 221 -3.35 -14.44 -3.79
CA ALA A 221 -2.82 -13.25 -3.13
C ALA A 221 -2.14 -13.62 -1.81
N GLN A 222 -1.09 -14.45 -1.86
CA GLN A 222 -0.38 -14.86 -0.65
C GLN A 222 0.37 -13.67 -0.04
N GLN A 223 -0.25 -13.02 0.96
CA GLN A 223 0.42 -12.07 1.83
C GLN A 223 1.33 -12.84 2.80
N ARG A 224 2.59 -12.41 2.90
CA ARG A 224 3.44 -12.82 4.02
C ARG A 224 2.95 -12.16 5.31
N SER A 225 3.37 -12.69 6.46
CA SER A 225 3.18 -12.06 7.78
C SER A 225 3.73 -10.62 7.86
N SER A 226 4.53 -10.18 6.89
CA SER A 226 5.03 -8.80 6.72
C SER A 226 4.10 -7.87 5.91
N GLY A 227 2.92 -8.33 5.49
CA GLY A 227 1.95 -7.54 4.71
C GLY A 227 2.26 -7.43 3.20
N ALA A 228 3.47 -7.81 2.77
CA ALA A 228 3.87 -7.78 1.36
C ALA A 228 3.50 -9.07 0.62
N SER A 229 2.85 -8.93 -0.52
CA SER A 229 2.59 -10.03 -1.46
C SER A 229 3.83 -10.30 -2.32
N LEU A 230 4.16 -11.58 -2.53
CA LEU A 230 5.15 -11.99 -3.54
C LEU A 230 4.59 -11.87 -4.97
N ASN A 231 3.26 -11.80 -5.10
CA ASN A 231 2.59 -11.65 -6.37
C ASN A 231 2.50 -10.18 -6.74
N LEU A 232 3.17 -9.79 -7.83
CA LEU A 232 3.18 -8.42 -8.35
C LEU A 232 1.76 -7.94 -8.71
N LYS A 233 0.84 -8.85 -9.04
CA LYS A 233 -0.54 -8.55 -9.41
C LYS A 233 -1.46 -8.31 -8.21
N ALA A 234 -1.02 -8.63 -7.00
CA ALA A 234 -1.77 -8.33 -5.79
C ALA A 234 -1.42 -6.93 -5.29
N PRO A 235 -2.38 -6.19 -4.72
CA PRO A 235 -2.09 -4.88 -4.16
C PRO A 235 -1.24 -5.03 -2.89
N LEU A 236 -0.47 -3.99 -2.59
CA LEU A 236 0.27 -3.86 -1.33
C LEU A 236 -0.67 -3.50 -0.17
N LEU A 237 -1.80 -2.88 -0.48
CA LEU A 237 -2.76 -2.36 0.48
C LEU A 237 -4.16 -2.33 -0.12
N GLU A 238 -5.13 -2.80 0.65
CA GLU A 238 -6.56 -2.58 0.40
C GLU A 238 -7.18 -1.97 1.65
N MET A 239 -7.97 -0.92 1.47
CA MET A 239 -8.75 -0.35 2.56
C MET A 239 -10.06 0.24 2.05
N THR A 240 -11.02 0.32 2.95
CA THR A 240 -12.28 1.03 2.73
C THR A 240 -12.39 2.15 3.75
N THR A 241 -12.75 3.34 3.31
CA THR A 241 -13.00 4.48 4.18
C THR A 241 -14.32 5.15 3.82
N GLU A 242 -14.79 6.05 4.68
CA GLU A 242 -15.96 6.87 4.40
C GLU A 242 -15.53 8.27 3.99
N ILE A 243 -16.21 8.79 2.97
CA ILE A 243 -16.17 10.19 2.56
C ILE A 243 -17.51 10.81 2.94
N GLN A 244 -17.45 11.89 3.72
CA GLN A 244 -18.64 12.64 4.09
C GLN A 244 -19.10 13.49 2.90
N GLY A 245 -20.41 13.57 2.71
CA GLY A 245 -20.97 14.46 1.70
C GLY A 245 -21.02 15.89 2.23
N SER A 246 -21.04 16.86 1.31
CA SER A 246 -21.06 18.28 1.66
C SER A 246 -22.41 18.78 2.22
N SER A 247 -23.45 17.94 2.27
CA SER A 247 -24.75 18.31 2.83
C SER A 247 -24.84 17.95 4.32
N ASP A 248 -24.80 18.96 5.18
CA ASP A 248 -24.85 18.89 6.65
C ASP A 248 -26.22 18.49 7.24
N ASN A 249 -27.11 17.89 6.45
CA ASN A 249 -28.47 17.59 6.91
C ASN A 249 -28.51 16.21 7.58
N THR A 250 -28.77 16.20 8.89
CA THR A 250 -28.97 15.02 9.74
C THR A 250 -30.01 14.02 9.21
N VAL A 251 -30.90 14.49 8.32
CA VAL A 251 -31.90 13.69 7.60
C VAL A 251 -31.28 12.69 6.61
N ASN A 252 -30.04 12.92 6.15
CA ASN A 252 -29.35 12.05 5.20
C ASN A 252 -28.80 10.77 5.85
N PHE A 253 -28.71 10.72 7.19
CA PHE A 253 -28.22 9.55 7.91
C PHE A 253 -29.15 8.35 7.73
N THR A 254 -30.47 8.52 7.86
CA THR A 254 -31.43 7.43 7.67
C THR A 254 -31.49 6.94 6.21
N THR A 255 -31.38 7.83 5.22
CA THR A 255 -31.28 7.46 3.80
C THR A 255 -29.96 6.77 3.45
N ARG A 256 -28.87 7.14 4.13
CA ARG A 256 -27.55 6.51 4.00
C ARG A 256 -27.49 5.10 4.56
N TYR A 257 -28.33 4.78 5.56
CA TYR A 257 -28.37 3.46 6.22
C TYR A 257 -29.62 2.62 5.88
N GLY A 258 -30.32 2.93 4.78
CA GLY A 258 -31.49 2.16 4.34
C GLY A 258 -32.68 2.19 5.32
N GLY A 259 -32.74 3.17 6.21
CA GLY A 259 -33.85 3.37 7.13
C GLY A 259 -35.04 4.02 6.41
N GLY A 260 -35.87 3.19 5.78
CA GLY A 260 -37.19 3.60 5.33
C GLY A 260 -38.09 3.93 6.53
N GLY A 261 -38.76 5.08 6.48
CA GLY A 261 -39.94 5.34 7.30
C GLY A 261 -41.14 4.52 6.85
#